data_AF-A0A1G9K7H3-F1
#
_entry.id   AF-A0A1G9K7H3-F1
#
_cell.length_a   1.000
_cell.length_b   1.000
_cell.length_c   1.000
_cell.angle_alpha   90.00
_cell.angle_beta   90.00
_cell.angle_gamma   90.00
#
_symmetry.space_group_name_H-M   'P 1'
#
loop_
_entity.id
_entity.type
_entity.pdbx_description
1 polymer ?
#
loop_
_entity_poly.entity_id
_entity_poly.type
_entity_poly.pdbx_seq_one_letter_code
_entity_poly.pdbx_strand_id
1 'polypeptide(L)'
;MNYIQPNSKHEVFVKNIGVKQRFDKLITKSVNVTPEQVRKSLEFAKKCVEESNDYINLVPDDIKDKELKKEVGTQRIFVEKIAECAVINYLVSKGKDASSIEKNKIGIKTAIAKGMHTRLIIDKSEFSNKKNKKNYYVGVHLNLEMKDKKDKIKRHVIKDLYNIEKVQIFGYLDNKFINELKYETVKNKEGKKEYKFFNKKSQGYESKSEYAKLLDTECKWYYLDRMLPIDNLVKNLK
;
A
#
# COMPACT_ATOMS: atom_id res chain seq x y z
N MET A 1 -24.71 -0.84 26.10
CA MET A 1 -23.98 -1.96 26.75
C MET A 1 -24.79 -3.23 26.58
N ASN A 2 -24.14 -4.41 26.69
CA ASN A 2 -24.67 -5.81 26.67
C ASN A 2 -24.57 -6.52 25.30
N TYR A 3 -24.07 -7.76 25.12
CA TYR A 3 -23.48 -8.86 25.94
C TYR A 3 -22.56 -9.70 24.99
N ILE A 4 -21.74 -10.71 25.35
CA ILE A 4 -22.06 -12.05 25.90
C ILE A 4 -20.79 -12.72 26.47
N GLN A 5 -20.96 -13.46 27.58
CA GLN A 5 -19.95 -14.25 28.29
C GLN A 5 -19.55 -15.55 27.56
N PRO A 6 -18.29 -16.02 27.72
CA PRO A 6 -17.77 -17.22 27.08
C PRO A 6 -18.29 -18.48 27.77
N ASN A 7 -18.77 -19.44 26.99
CA ASN A 7 -18.96 -20.81 27.47
C ASN A 7 -18.36 -21.82 26.46
N SER A 8 -17.58 -22.75 27.01
CA SER A 8 -16.88 -23.89 26.40
C SER A 8 -15.44 -23.67 25.86
N LYS A 9 -14.52 -24.37 26.52
CA LYS A 9 -13.10 -24.57 26.19
C LYS A 9 -13.01 -25.73 25.18
N HIS A 10 -12.71 -25.48 23.91
CA HIS A 10 -12.13 -26.46 22.95
C HIS A 10 -12.98 -26.90 21.74
N GLU A 11 -13.83 -26.05 21.16
CA GLU A 11 -14.22 -26.24 19.75
C GLU A 11 -14.82 -24.97 19.14
N VAL A 12 -14.34 -24.56 17.95
CA VAL A 12 -15.02 -23.60 17.08
C VAL A 12 -14.89 -24.05 15.63
N PHE A 13 -16.01 -24.41 15.02
CA PHE A 13 -16.18 -24.63 13.59
C PHE A 13 -15.88 -23.36 12.78
N VAL A 14 -15.24 -23.56 11.63
CA VAL A 14 -14.87 -22.47 10.71
C VAL A 14 -15.61 -22.62 9.38
N LYS A 15 -16.89 -22.28 9.37
CA LYS A 15 -17.47 -21.51 8.26
C LYS A 15 -17.36 -20.05 8.71
N ASN A 16 -16.58 -19.24 8.00
CA ASN A 16 -16.22 -17.86 8.38
C ASN A 16 -15.48 -17.75 9.73
N ILE A 17 -14.14 -17.94 9.75
CA ILE A 17 -13.36 -17.30 10.81
C ILE A 17 -13.51 -15.81 10.54
N GLY A 18 -14.23 -15.14 11.43
CA GLY A 18 -14.08 -13.73 11.62
C GLY A 18 -12.61 -13.45 11.89
N VAL A 19 -11.98 -12.74 10.95
CA VAL A 19 -11.09 -11.67 11.38
C VAL A 19 -11.91 -10.94 12.46
N LYS A 20 -11.42 -10.86 13.71
CA LYS A 20 -12.11 -10.12 14.79
C LYS A 20 -12.41 -8.66 14.39
N GLN A 21 -11.82 -8.19 13.30
CA GLN A 21 -12.21 -7.01 12.54
C GLN A 21 -12.64 -7.43 11.13
N ARG A 22 -13.94 -7.54 10.88
CA ARG A 22 -14.44 -7.04 9.60
C ARG A 22 -14.30 -5.53 9.68
N PHE A 23 -13.41 -4.96 8.86
CA PHE A 23 -13.30 -3.50 8.77
C PHE A 23 -14.45 -3.00 7.91
N ASP A 24 -15.69 -3.06 8.43
CA ASP A 24 -16.86 -2.50 7.75
C ASP A 24 -16.69 -0.98 7.50
N LYS A 25 -15.74 -0.36 8.22
CA LYS A 25 -15.12 0.93 7.88
C LYS A 25 -13.59 0.84 8.01
N LEU A 26 -12.90 1.18 6.93
CA LEU A 26 -11.46 1.44 6.94
C LEU A 26 -11.19 2.70 7.79
N ILE A 27 -10.44 2.54 8.89
CA ILE A 27 -10.02 3.68 9.73
C ILE A 27 -8.71 4.25 9.16
N THR A 28 -8.83 5.28 8.34
CA THR A 28 -7.69 6.03 7.81
C THR A 28 -7.27 7.15 8.75
N LYS A 29 -5.99 7.55 8.70
CA LYS A 29 -5.51 8.80 9.31
C LYS A 29 -5.23 9.81 8.22
N SER A 30 -5.85 10.98 8.31
CA SER A 30 -5.51 12.13 7.48
C SER A 30 -4.33 12.85 8.12
N VAL A 31 -3.28 13.09 7.34
CA VAL A 31 -2.07 13.77 7.78
C VAL A 31 -1.83 14.97 6.89
N ASN A 32 -1.56 16.12 7.50
CA ASN A 32 -1.23 17.33 6.76
C ASN A 32 0.20 17.25 6.24
N VAL A 33 0.43 17.79 5.05
CA VAL A 33 1.75 18.08 4.49
C VAL A 33 1.88 19.59 4.29
N THR A 34 3.06 20.14 4.56
CA THR A 34 3.26 21.59 4.47
C THR A 34 3.57 22.00 3.02
N PRO A 35 3.30 23.27 2.65
CA PRO A 35 3.70 23.79 1.34
C PRO A 35 5.20 23.61 1.06
N GLU A 36 6.03 23.73 2.09
CA GLU A 36 7.47 23.51 1.99
C GLU A 36 7.83 22.04 1.71
N GLN A 37 7.12 21.08 2.31
CA GLN A 37 7.29 19.65 2.01
C GLN A 37 6.90 19.33 0.58
N VAL A 38 5.81 19.94 0.08
CA VAL A 38 5.37 19.81 -1.30
C VAL A 38 6.43 20.37 -2.24
N ARG A 39 6.90 21.59 -2.00
CA ARG A 39 7.95 22.24 -2.80
C ARG A 39 9.22 21.40 -2.86
N LYS A 40 9.76 20.99 -1.71
CA LYS A 40 10.97 20.16 -1.64
C LYS A 40 10.80 18.79 -2.31
N SER A 41 9.64 18.17 -2.16
CA SER A 41 9.34 16.89 -2.84
C SER A 41 9.32 17.05 -4.37
N LEU A 42 8.81 18.18 -4.86
CA LEU A 42 8.79 18.49 -6.29
C LEU A 42 10.19 18.77 -6.83
N GLU A 43 10.99 19.56 -6.11
CA GLU A 43 12.38 19.84 -6.47
C GLU A 43 13.21 18.56 -6.53
N PHE A 44 13.07 17.70 -5.52
CA PHE A 44 13.71 16.38 -5.52
C PHE A 44 13.30 15.55 -6.74
N ALA A 45 12.00 15.47 -7.04
CA ALA A 45 11.50 14.68 -8.16
C ALA A 45 11.98 15.19 -9.52
N LYS A 46 12.03 16.51 -9.73
CA LYS A 46 12.59 17.13 -10.95
C LYS A 46 14.06 16.79 -11.09
N LYS A 47 14.84 16.99 -10.03
CA LYS A 47 16.27 16.69 -10.00
C LYS A 47 16.54 15.22 -10.36
N CYS A 48 15.79 14.27 -9.79
CA CYS A 48 15.96 12.85 -10.11
C CYS A 48 15.72 12.51 -11.59
N VAL A 49 14.74 13.16 -12.24
CA VAL A 49 14.42 12.94 -13.66
C VAL A 49 15.42 13.63 -14.58
N GLU A 50 16.03 14.73 -14.13
CA GLU A 50 17.06 15.46 -14.86
C GLU A 50 18.42 14.76 -14.81
N GLU A 51 18.77 14.18 -13.65
CA GLU A 51 20.08 13.58 -13.40
C GLU A 51 20.20 12.10 -13.81
N SER A 52 19.08 11.36 -13.87
CA SER A 52 19.09 9.93 -14.17
C SER A 52 17.93 9.52 -15.07
N ASN A 53 18.13 8.43 -15.82
CA ASN A 53 17.07 7.76 -16.58
C ASN A 53 16.33 6.67 -15.78
N ASP A 54 16.67 6.48 -14.49
CA ASP A 54 16.05 5.43 -13.65
C ASP A 54 14.52 5.59 -13.53
N TYR A 55 14.01 6.81 -13.66
CA TYR A 55 12.58 7.10 -13.64
C TYR A 55 11.82 6.38 -14.76
N ILE A 56 12.49 5.98 -15.85
CA ILE A 56 11.85 5.26 -16.96
C ILE A 56 11.20 3.96 -16.47
N ASN A 57 11.79 3.30 -15.47
CA ASN A 57 11.24 2.08 -14.87
C ASN A 57 9.94 2.33 -14.07
N LEU A 58 9.62 3.58 -13.76
CA LEU A 58 8.39 3.99 -13.07
C LEU A 58 7.29 4.41 -14.05
N VAL A 59 7.61 4.50 -15.35
CA VAL A 59 6.71 4.96 -16.40
C VAL A 59 6.21 3.77 -17.21
N PRO A 60 4.90 3.68 -17.48
CA PRO A 60 4.36 2.67 -18.38
C PRO A 60 4.98 2.69 -19.79
N ASP A 61 5.30 1.52 -20.33
CA ASP A 61 5.93 1.35 -21.65
C ASP A 61 5.09 1.86 -22.82
N ASP A 62 3.77 1.99 -22.63
CA ASP A 62 2.83 2.51 -23.64
C ASP A 62 2.97 4.03 -23.86
N ILE A 63 3.62 4.75 -22.95
CA ILE A 63 3.95 6.17 -23.11
C ILE A 63 5.24 6.28 -23.92
N LYS A 64 5.14 6.73 -25.18
CA LYS A 64 6.32 6.90 -26.06
C LYS A 64 6.92 8.30 -26.03
N ASP A 65 6.09 9.31 -25.76
CA ASP A 65 6.49 10.72 -25.77
C ASP A 65 7.47 11.03 -24.64
N LYS A 66 8.62 11.65 -24.97
CA LYS A 66 9.72 11.85 -24.02
C LYS A 66 9.38 12.85 -22.92
N GLU A 67 8.69 13.93 -23.26
CA GLU A 67 8.31 14.95 -22.29
C GLU A 67 7.22 14.42 -21.35
N LEU A 68 6.28 13.65 -21.87
CA LEU A 68 5.27 12.98 -21.05
C LEU A 68 5.86 11.88 -20.17
N LYS A 69 6.88 11.13 -20.63
CA LYS A 69 7.62 10.20 -19.78
C LYS A 69 8.24 10.92 -18.59
N LYS A 70 8.88 12.08 -18.82
CA LYS A 70 9.44 12.90 -17.75
C LYS A 70 8.34 13.41 -16.81
N GLU A 71 7.23 13.94 -17.34
CA GLU A 71 6.10 14.40 -16.53
C GLU A 71 5.60 13.29 -15.61
N VAL A 72 5.30 12.10 -16.16
CA VAL A 72 4.82 10.96 -15.38
C VAL A 72 5.89 10.49 -14.39
N GLY A 73 7.15 10.41 -14.78
CA GLY A 73 8.27 10.07 -13.90
C GLY A 73 8.39 11.02 -12.71
N THR A 74 8.36 12.33 -12.95
CA THR A 74 8.36 13.35 -11.90
C THR A 74 7.15 13.20 -10.99
N GLN A 75 5.95 12.95 -11.53
CA GLN A 75 4.77 12.72 -10.72
C GLN A 75 4.91 11.48 -9.82
N ARG A 76 5.45 10.37 -10.33
CA ARG A 76 5.66 9.13 -9.54
C ARG A 76 6.65 9.34 -8.39
N ILE A 77 7.80 9.96 -8.66
CA ILE A 77 8.82 10.22 -7.65
C ILE A 77 8.30 11.21 -6.59
N PHE A 78 7.60 12.25 -7.03
CA PHE A 78 6.94 13.21 -6.13
C PHE A 78 5.95 12.49 -5.20
N VAL A 79 5.08 11.63 -5.74
CA VAL A 79 4.08 10.86 -5.00
C VAL A 79 4.72 10.01 -3.91
N GLU A 80 5.83 9.36 -4.21
CA GLU A 80 6.57 8.56 -3.22
C GLU A 80 7.13 9.45 -2.11
N LYS A 81 7.74 10.59 -2.47
CA LYS A 81 8.37 11.49 -1.50
C LYS A 81 7.36 12.19 -0.59
N ILE A 82 6.23 12.64 -1.13
CA ILE A 82 5.19 13.29 -0.32
C ILE A 82 4.49 12.29 0.61
N ALA A 83 4.35 11.03 0.19
CA ALA A 83 3.85 9.96 1.05
C ALA A 83 4.82 9.65 2.20
N GLU A 84 6.13 9.65 1.93
CA GLU A 84 7.16 9.52 2.95
C GLU A 84 7.07 10.66 3.98
N CYS A 85 6.96 11.91 3.52
CA CYS A 85 6.74 13.06 4.41
C CYS A 85 5.50 12.89 5.29
N ALA A 86 4.38 12.41 4.73
CA ALA A 86 3.16 12.18 5.50
C ALA A 86 3.34 11.11 6.58
N VAL A 87 4.02 10.00 6.26
CA VAL A 87 4.30 8.95 7.26
C VAL A 87 5.22 9.49 8.36
N ILE A 88 6.26 10.27 8.01
CA ILE A 88 7.14 10.91 9.00
C ILE A 88 6.36 11.89 9.87
N ASN A 89 5.55 12.77 9.29
CA ASN A 89 4.70 13.71 10.04
C ASN A 89 3.80 12.97 11.03
N TYR A 90 3.23 11.84 10.61
CA TYR A 90 2.42 11.00 11.48
C TYR A 90 3.23 10.42 12.64
N LEU A 91 4.39 9.83 12.37
CA LEU A 91 5.27 9.27 13.40
C LEU A 91 5.70 10.34 14.41
N VAL A 92 6.13 11.51 13.94
CA VAL A 92 6.52 12.65 14.77
C VAL A 92 5.35 13.12 15.63
N SER A 93 4.13 13.21 15.08
CA SER A 93 2.93 13.55 15.85
C SER A 93 2.60 12.54 16.97
N LYS A 94 3.18 11.34 16.91
CA LYS A 94 3.05 10.29 17.93
C LYS A 94 4.31 10.14 18.81
N GLY A 95 5.22 11.11 18.78
CA GLY A 95 6.45 11.09 19.57
C GLY A 95 7.51 10.11 19.07
N LYS A 96 7.45 9.71 17.79
CA LYS A 96 8.48 8.88 17.14
C LYS A 96 9.36 9.74 16.24
N ASP A 97 10.63 9.40 16.12
CA ASP A 97 11.56 10.12 15.26
C ASP A 97 11.52 9.62 13.80
N ALA A 98 11.99 10.43 12.85
CA ALA A 98 11.99 10.09 11.42
C ALA A 98 12.84 8.84 11.10
N SER A 99 13.93 8.60 11.84
CA SER A 99 14.79 7.41 11.66
C SER A 99 14.07 6.11 12.02
N SER A 100 12.89 6.18 12.65
CA SER A 100 12.02 5.01 12.89
C SER A 100 11.71 4.25 11.60
N ILE A 101 11.63 4.92 10.45
CA ILE A 101 11.41 4.27 9.15
C ILE A 101 12.56 3.31 8.83
N GLU A 102 13.79 3.78 8.92
CA GLU A 102 14.98 2.98 8.60
C GLU A 102 15.25 1.90 9.66
N LYS A 103 15.26 2.30 10.94
CA LYS A 103 15.48 1.40 12.09
C LYS A 103 14.53 0.21 12.08
N ASN A 104 13.25 0.45 11.79
CA ASN A 104 12.23 -0.57 11.76
C ASN A 104 12.00 -1.15 10.36
N LYS A 105 12.81 -0.77 9.37
CA LYS A 105 12.69 -1.21 7.97
C LYS A 105 11.25 -1.10 7.45
N ILE A 106 10.65 0.08 7.58
CA ILE A 106 9.29 0.36 7.12
C ILE A 106 9.35 0.65 5.61
N GLY A 107 8.61 -0.13 4.82
CA GLY A 107 8.33 0.17 3.42
C GLY A 107 7.07 1.01 3.31
N ILE A 108 7.07 2.02 2.46
CA ILE A 108 5.90 2.85 2.18
C ILE A 108 5.40 2.50 0.78
N LYS A 109 4.10 2.25 0.66
CA LYS A 109 3.46 1.90 -0.61
C LYS A 109 2.32 2.85 -0.86
N THR A 110 2.41 3.56 -1.98
CA THR A 110 1.53 4.69 -2.27
C THR A 110 0.57 4.36 -3.40
N ALA A 111 -0.70 4.67 -3.17
CA ALA A 111 -1.75 4.71 -4.18
C ALA A 111 -2.12 6.16 -4.47
N ILE A 112 -2.36 6.45 -5.74
CA ILE A 112 -2.54 7.84 -6.22
C ILE A 112 -4.03 8.17 -6.31
N ALA A 113 -4.78 7.37 -7.07
CA ALA A 113 -6.13 7.72 -7.47
C ALA A 113 -7.21 6.94 -6.73
N LYS A 114 -8.24 7.66 -6.29
CA LYS A 114 -9.42 7.09 -5.62
C LYS A 114 -10.11 6.11 -6.57
N GLY A 115 -10.11 4.83 -6.18
CA GLY A 115 -10.77 3.74 -6.90
C GLY A 115 -9.94 2.99 -7.95
N MET A 116 -8.70 3.38 -8.24
CA MET A 116 -7.83 2.56 -9.11
C MET A 116 -7.04 1.50 -8.35
N HIS A 117 -6.56 1.84 -7.15
CA HIS A 117 -5.81 0.91 -6.32
C HIS A 117 -6.44 0.86 -4.93
N THR A 118 -7.45 0.00 -4.76
CA THR A 118 -7.99 -0.38 -3.44
C THR A 118 -7.09 -1.39 -2.72
N ARG A 119 -5.96 -1.74 -3.33
CA ARG A 119 -5.05 -2.79 -2.88
C ARG A 119 -3.66 -2.19 -2.68
N LEU A 120 -3.04 -2.51 -1.56
CA LEU A 120 -1.61 -2.45 -1.36
C LEU A 120 -0.96 -3.47 -2.29
N ILE A 121 -0.07 -3.01 -3.14
CA ILE A 121 0.70 -3.85 -4.06
C ILE A 121 2.13 -3.89 -3.54
N ILE A 122 2.63 -5.10 -3.31
CA ILE A 122 4.02 -5.33 -2.91
C ILE A 122 4.60 -6.35 -3.87
N ASP A 123 5.73 -6.00 -4.47
CA ASP A 123 6.40 -6.86 -5.44
C ASP A 123 6.94 -8.14 -4.78
N LYS A 124 6.93 -9.27 -5.50
CA LYS A 124 7.47 -10.53 -4.97
C LYS A 124 8.95 -10.40 -4.60
N SER A 125 9.73 -9.66 -5.38
CA SER A 125 11.15 -9.43 -5.13
C SER A 125 11.41 -8.76 -3.78
N GLU A 126 10.50 -7.92 -3.30
CA GLU A 126 10.60 -7.28 -1.98
C GLU A 126 10.43 -8.27 -0.81
N PHE A 127 9.80 -9.42 -1.07
CA PHE A 127 9.69 -10.51 -0.09
C PHE A 127 10.84 -11.51 -0.17
N SER A 128 11.26 -11.86 -1.39
CA SER A 128 12.30 -12.86 -1.62
C SER A 128 13.71 -12.30 -1.40
N ASN A 129 13.91 -10.99 -1.54
CA ASN A 129 15.20 -10.37 -1.29
C ASN A 129 15.47 -10.21 0.22
N LYS A 130 16.22 -11.16 0.79
CA LYS A 130 16.60 -11.16 2.22
C LYS A 130 17.38 -9.89 2.64
N LYS A 131 18.11 -9.23 1.73
CA LYS A 131 18.92 -8.04 2.05
C LYS A 131 18.06 -6.78 2.21
N ASN A 132 17.00 -6.63 1.41
CA ASN A 132 16.14 -5.44 1.40
C ASN A 132 14.77 -5.66 2.07
N LYS A 133 14.62 -6.77 2.80
CA LYS A 133 13.38 -7.15 3.48
C LYS A 133 12.92 -6.08 4.46
N LYS A 134 11.69 -5.60 4.29
CA LYS A 134 11.01 -4.66 5.19
C LYS A 134 10.30 -5.42 6.32
N ASN A 135 10.24 -4.88 7.53
CA ASN A 135 9.47 -5.51 8.61
C ASN A 135 7.98 -5.14 8.52
N TYR A 136 7.70 -3.93 8.03
CA TYR A 136 6.35 -3.40 7.92
C TYR A 136 6.17 -2.74 6.55
N TYR A 137 4.94 -2.80 6.02
CA TYR A 137 4.53 -2.06 4.83
C TYR A 137 3.37 -1.14 5.19
N VAL A 138 3.54 0.16 5.04
CA VAL A 138 2.52 1.17 5.30
C VAL A 138 1.84 1.52 3.98
N GLY A 139 0.51 1.44 3.95
CA GLY A 139 -0.30 1.86 2.81
C GLY A 139 -0.72 3.31 2.93
N VAL A 140 -0.36 4.09 1.91
CA VAL A 140 -0.68 5.52 1.80
C VAL A 140 -1.51 5.75 0.55
N HIS A 141 -2.46 6.67 0.62
CA HIS A 141 -3.29 7.06 -0.50
C HIS A 141 -3.40 8.59 -0.57
N LEU A 142 -3.16 9.17 -1.75
CA LEU A 142 -3.22 10.62 -1.95
C LEU A 142 -4.64 11.15 -2.26
N ASN A 143 -5.56 10.27 -2.68
CA ASN A 143 -6.95 10.61 -3.03
C ASN A 143 -7.07 11.62 -4.17
N LEU A 144 -6.15 11.57 -5.12
CA LEU A 144 -6.15 12.50 -6.24
C LEU A 144 -6.97 11.96 -7.41
N GLU A 145 -7.27 12.84 -8.35
CA GLU A 145 -7.94 12.49 -9.59
C GLU A 145 -6.94 12.40 -10.74
N MET A 146 -7.12 11.42 -11.62
CA MET A 146 -6.38 11.40 -12.89
C MET A 146 -7.02 12.37 -13.88
N LYS A 147 -6.24 12.85 -14.86
CA LYS A 147 -6.74 13.69 -15.97
C LYS A 147 -7.91 13.01 -16.68
N ASP A 148 -7.74 11.76 -17.08
CA ASP A 148 -8.80 10.92 -17.65
C ASP A 148 -8.54 9.44 -17.33
N LYS A 149 -9.47 8.78 -16.62
CA LYS A 149 -9.32 7.36 -16.24
C LYS A 149 -9.52 6.37 -17.38
N LYS A 150 -10.20 6.78 -18.46
CA LYS A 150 -10.57 5.91 -19.60
C LYS A 150 -9.53 5.94 -20.72
N ASP A 151 -8.79 7.03 -20.82
CA ASP A 151 -7.70 7.20 -21.78
C ASP A 151 -6.46 6.39 -21.38
N LYS A 152 -5.80 5.74 -22.34
CA LYS A 152 -4.65 4.86 -22.09
C LYS A 152 -3.43 5.61 -21.53
N ILE A 153 -3.25 6.86 -21.93
CA ILE A 153 -2.08 7.67 -21.61
C ILE A 153 -2.42 8.65 -20.48
N LYS A 154 -3.51 9.40 -20.62
CA LYS A 154 -3.91 10.44 -19.64
C LYS A 154 -4.32 9.85 -18.28
N ARG A 155 -4.60 8.56 -18.19
CA ARG A 155 -4.80 7.86 -16.89
C ARG A 155 -3.54 7.84 -16.01
N HIS A 156 -2.38 8.15 -16.58
CA HIS A 156 -1.11 8.20 -15.87
C HIS A 156 -0.74 9.60 -15.39
N VAL A 157 -1.53 10.62 -15.75
CA VAL A 157 -1.32 12.02 -15.40
C VAL A 157 -2.32 12.45 -14.34
N ILE A 158 -1.83 13.09 -13.28
CA ILE A 158 -2.60 13.44 -12.09
C ILE A 158 -3.00 14.92 -12.10
N LYS A 159 -4.23 15.23 -11.71
CA LYS A 159 -4.71 16.61 -11.54
C LYS A 159 -4.30 17.15 -10.17
N ASP A 160 -3.92 18.42 -10.12
CA ASP A 160 -3.67 19.19 -8.89
C ASP A 160 -2.68 18.55 -7.90
N LEU A 161 -1.79 17.69 -8.41
CA LEU A 161 -0.86 16.90 -7.61
C LEU A 161 -0.01 17.77 -6.68
N TYR A 162 0.40 18.93 -7.16
CA TYR A 162 1.31 19.84 -6.44
C TYR A 162 0.59 20.83 -5.52
N ASN A 163 -0.73 20.73 -5.39
CA ASN A 163 -1.55 21.51 -4.45
C ASN A 163 -2.06 20.64 -3.29
N ILE A 164 -1.44 19.47 -3.06
CA ILE A 164 -1.87 18.53 -2.03
C ILE A 164 -1.57 19.07 -0.62
N GLU A 165 -2.59 19.13 0.22
CA GLU A 165 -2.46 19.54 1.62
C GLU A 165 -2.54 18.36 2.59
N LYS A 166 -3.18 17.27 2.17
CA LYS A 166 -3.50 16.13 3.02
C LYS A 166 -3.24 14.81 2.31
N VAL A 167 -2.67 13.90 3.07
CA VAL A 167 -2.38 12.53 2.65
C VAL A 167 -3.07 11.57 3.61
N GLN A 168 -3.65 10.49 3.08
CA GLN A 168 -4.30 9.49 3.90
C GLN A 168 -3.42 8.26 4.13
N ILE A 169 -3.16 7.94 5.38
CA ILE A 169 -2.53 6.68 5.79
C ILE A 169 -3.65 5.69 6.08
N PHE A 170 -3.69 4.61 5.32
CA PHE A 170 -4.77 3.62 5.40
C PHE A 170 -4.51 2.57 6.48
N GLY A 171 -3.24 2.32 6.81
CA GLY A 171 -2.85 1.29 7.76
C GLY A 171 -1.49 0.70 7.44
N TYR A 172 -1.19 -0.45 8.05
CA TYR A 172 0.03 -1.19 7.77
C TYR A 172 -0.19 -2.69 7.70
N LEU A 173 0.79 -3.39 7.15
CA LEU A 173 0.93 -4.84 7.21
C LEU A 173 2.27 -5.20 7.84
N ASP A 174 2.25 -6.20 8.72
CA ASP A 174 3.44 -6.85 9.24
C ASP A 174 3.93 -7.88 8.21
N ASN A 175 5.21 -7.83 7.87
CA ASN A 175 5.80 -8.78 6.93
C ASN A 175 5.75 -10.22 7.48
N LYS A 176 5.86 -10.43 8.79
CA LYS A 176 5.67 -11.75 9.39
C LYS A 176 4.25 -12.26 9.12
N PHE A 177 3.24 -11.41 9.34
CA PHE A 177 1.85 -11.73 9.05
C PHE A 177 1.65 -12.06 7.56
N ILE A 178 2.21 -11.24 6.67
CA ILE A 178 2.17 -11.47 5.20
C ILE A 178 2.80 -12.82 4.81
N ASN A 179 3.96 -13.18 5.39
CA ASN A 179 4.63 -14.44 5.08
C ASN A 179 3.87 -15.67 5.58
N GLU A 180 3.04 -15.51 6.61
CA GLU A 180 2.22 -16.58 7.18
C GLU A 180 0.81 -16.67 6.56
N LEU A 181 0.42 -15.67 5.75
CA LEU A 181 -0.86 -15.62 5.06
C LEU A 181 -0.87 -16.59 3.87
N LYS A 182 -1.77 -17.57 3.93
CA LYS A 182 -2.11 -18.46 2.82
C LYS A 182 -3.31 -17.89 2.06
N TYR A 183 -3.54 -18.26 0.81
CA TYR A 183 -4.76 -17.86 0.11
C TYR A 183 -5.23 -18.88 -0.94
N GLU A 184 -6.51 -18.84 -1.28
CA GLU A 184 -7.10 -19.55 -2.40
C GLU A 184 -7.71 -18.57 -3.41
N THR A 185 -7.71 -18.98 -4.68
CA THR A 185 -8.54 -18.35 -5.71
C THR A 185 -9.93 -18.98 -5.69
N VAL A 186 -10.97 -18.17 -5.56
CA VAL A 186 -12.37 -18.59 -5.75
C VAL A 186 -13.00 -17.81 -6.90
N LYS A 187 -14.07 -18.35 -7.49
CA LYS A 187 -14.97 -17.56 -8.35
C LYS A 187 -16.13 -17.08 -7.49
N ASN A 188 -16.45 -15.80 -7.55
CA ASN A 188 -17.63 -15.27 -6.88
C ASN A 188 -18.90 -15.64 -7.64
N LYS A 189 -20.07 -15.25 -7.12
CA LYS A 189 -21.38 -15.54 -7.75
C LYS A 189 -21.51 -14.97 -9.17
N GLU A 190 -20.72 -13.95 -9.51
CA GLU A 190 -20.67 -13.31 -10.82
C GLU A 190 -19.58 -13.91 -11.73
N GLY A 191 -18.95 -15.02 -11.32
CA GLY A 191 -17.87 -15.68 -12.06
C GLY A 191 -16.52 -14.97 -12.01
N LYS A 192 -16.41 -13.83 -11.30
CA LYS A 192 -15.16 -13.07 -11.17
C LYS A 192 -14.19 -13.78 -10.21
N LYS A 193 -12.90 -13.74 -10.56
CA LYS A 193 -11.82 -14.30 -9.75
C LYS A 193 -11.62 -13.45 -8.48
N GLU A 194 -11.76 -14.06 -7.32
CA GLU A 194 -11.53 -13.45 -6.01
C GLU A 194 -10.47 -14.23 -5.21
N TYR A 195 -9.84 -13.54 -4.27
CA TYR A 195 -8.80 -14.09 -3.40
C TYR A 195 -9.31 -14.17 -1.96
N LYS A 196 -9.28 -15.38 -1.41
CA LYS A 196 -9.68 -15.64 -0.02
C LYS A 196 -8.46 -16.08 0.77
N PHE A 197 -8.20 -15.37 1.87
CA PHE A 197 -6.95 -15.51 2.62
C PHE A 197 -7.21 -16.28 3.92
N PHE A 198 -6.20 -17.02 4.36
CA PHE A 198 -6.22 -17.90 5.52
C PHE A 198 -4.96 -17.72 6.35
N ASN A 199 -5.06 -18.05 7.63
CA ASN A 199 -3.91 -18.12 8.52
C ASN A 199 -3.25 -19.52 8.43
N LYS A 200 -2.03 -19.64 8.96
CA LYS A 200 -1.22 -20.87 8.99
C LYS A 200 -1.94 -22.11 9.58
N LYS A 201 -3.05 -21.94 10.31
CA LYS A 201 -3.79 -23.03 10.99
C LYS A 201 -4.81 -23.75 10.09
N SER A 202 -5.07 -23.30 8.86
CA SER A 202 -5.95 -24.01 7.94
C SER A 202 -5.21 -25.16 7.25
N GLN A 203 -5.63 -26.42 7.48
CA GLN A 203 -5.08 -27.62 6.85
C GLN A 203 -5.36 -27.67 5.33
N GLY A 204 -4.46 -28.30 4.55
CA GLY A 204 -4.72 -28.72 3.16
C GLY A 204 -4.21 -27.84 2.00
N TYR A 205 -3.18 -27.03 2.19
CA TYR A 205 -2.82 -25.94 1.24
C TYR A 205 -1.52 -26.12 0.44
N GLU A 206 -0.86 -27.28 0.46
CA GLU A 206 0.47 -27.45 -0.15
C GLU A 206 0.52 -27.38 -1.69
N SER A 207 -0.60 -27.16 -2.39
CA SER A 207 -0.68 -27.35 -3.85
C SER A 207 -1.19 -26.18 -4.70
N LYS A 208 -1.33 -24.94 -4.17
CA LYS A 208 -1.92 -23.81 -4.96
C LYS A 208 -0.95 -22.65 -5.16
N SER A 209 -0.73 -22.30 -6.43
CA SER A 209 0.25 -21.31 -6.92
C SER A 209 0.05 -19.89 -6.36
N GLU A 210 1.13 -19.32 -5.85
CA GLU A 210 1.15 -18.30 -4.80
C GLU A 210 1.17 -16.83 -5.25
N TYR A 211 0.98 -16.46 -6.52
CA TYR A 211 1.03 -15.05 -6.94
C TYR A 211 -0.04 -14.64 -7.96
N ALA A 212 -0.45 -13.38 -7.94
CA ALA A 212 -1.33 -12.80 -8.94
C ALA A 212 -0.49 -11.94 -9.90
N LYS A 213 -0.49 -12.33 -11.18
CA LYS A 213 0.20 -11.61 -12.25
C LYS A 213 -0.49 -10.26 -12.50
N LEU A 214 0.26 -9.17 -12.37
CA LEU A 214 -0.13 -7.85 -12.88
C LEU A 214 0.97 -7.40 -13.83
N LEU A 215 0.62 -7.04 -15.08
CA LEU A 215 1.55 -6.42 -16.03
C LEU A 215 2.90 -7.18 -16.09
N ASP A 216 2.83 -8.47 -16.40
CA ASP A 216 3.97 -9.42 -16.47
C ASP A 216 4.83 -9.59 -15.20
N THR A 217 4.40 -9.01 -14.08
CA THR A 217 5.11 -9.07 -12.80
C THR A 217 4.32 -9.90 -11.78
N GLU A 218 5.02 -10.78 -11.05
CA GLU A 218 4.40 -11.54 -9.95
C GLU A 218 4.34 -10.68 -8.68
N CYS A 219 3.17 -10.20 -8.29
CA CYS A 219 3.00 -9.39 -7.07
C CYS A 219 2.11 -10.09 -6.03
N LYS A 220 2.30 -9.75 -4.74
CA LYS A 220 1.32 -10.06 -3.68
C LYS A 220 0.38 -8.86 -3.51
N TRP A 221 -0.91 -9.15 -3.43
CA TRP A 221 -1.96 -8.14 -3.32
C TRP A 221 -2.62 -8.24 -1.96
N TYR A 222 -2.71 -7.11 -1.27
CA TYR A 222 -3.45 -6.98 -0.04
C TYR A 222 -4.45 -5.86 -0.18
N TYR A 223 -5.71 -6.09 0.16
CA TYR A 223 -6.67 -5.00 0.13
C TYR A 223 -6.34 -3.99 1.22
N LEU A 224 -6.43 -2.70 0.90
CA LEU A 224 -6.14 -1.65 1.87
C LEU A 224 -7.12 -1.70 3.06
N ASP A 225 -8.36 -2.16 2.84
CA ASP A 225 -9.36 -2.44 3.88
C ASP A 225 -9.04 -3.65 4.77
N ARG A 226 -7.96 -4.40 4.48
CA ARG A 226 -7.46 -5.52 5.30
C ARG A 226 -6.18 -5.18 6.03
N MET A 227 -5.80 -3.91 6.09
CA MET A 227 -4.63 -3.46 6.82
C MET A 227 -4.92 -3.27 8.31
N LEU A 228 -3.89 -3.48 9.11
CA LEU A 228 -3.94 -3.22 10.54
C LEU A 228 -3.94 -1.69 10.80
N PRO A 229 -4.64 -1.20 11.84
CA PRO A 229 -4.63 0.22 12.19
C PRO A 229 -3.22 0.75 12.40
N ILE A 230 -2.87 1.87 11.77
CA ILE A 230 -1.53 2.45 11.85
C ILE A 230 -1.09 2.78 13.30
N ASP A 231 -2.03 3.08 14.20
CA ASP A 231 -1.76 3.28 15.63
C ASP A 231 -1.10 2.05 16.29
N ASN A 232 -1.42 0.83 15.84
CA ASN A 232 -0.82 -0.39 16.39
C ASN A 232 0.64 -0.54 15.96
N LEU A 233 0.99 -0.09 14.75
CA LEU A 233 2.38 -0.05 14.32
C LEU A 233 3.18 0.81 15.27
N VAL A 234 2.73 2.04 15.53
CA VAL A 234 3.42 3.01 16.39
C VAL A 234 3.68 2.46 17.80
N LYS A 235 2.73 1.74 18.38
CA LYS A 235 2.89 1.07 19.69
C LYS A 235 3.98 -0.01 19.68
N ASN A 236 4.18 -0.65 18.53
CA ASN A 236 5.16 -1.73 18.35
C ASN A 236 6.54 -1.22 17.91
N LEU A 237 6.65 0.04 17.47
CA LEU A 237 7.94 0.67 17.19
C LEU A 237 8.63 0.95 18.52
N LYS A 238 9.74 0.27 18.78
CA LYS A 238 10.60 0.54 19.93
C LYS A 238 11.37 1.83 19.70
#